data_AF-A0A2M6ZDE1-F1
#
_entry.id   AF-A0A2M6ZDE1-F1
#
_cell.length_a   1.000
_cell.length_b   1.000
_cell.length_c   1.000
_cell.angle_alpha   90.00
_cell.angle_beta   90.00
_cell.angle_gamma   90.00
#
_symmetry.space_group_name_H-M   'P 1'
#
loop_
_entity.id
_entity.type
_entity.pdbx_description
1 polymer ?
#
loop_
_entity_poly.entity_id
_entity_poly.type
_entity_poly.pdbx_seq_one_letter_code
_entity_poly.pdbx_strand_id
1 'polypeptide(L)' 'MNTFSERWFSPKVITLWEELHSFERMGLVLECMRKTGRFLDLHTESIRGDIRPSDDKYAGVKADSDPIFAVWGKRK' A
#
# COMPACT_ATOMS: atom_id res chain seq x y z
N MET A 1 10.72 -5.68 -2.74
CA MET A 1 9.72 -5.13 -1.81
C MET A 1 9.00 -4.01 -2.55
N ASN A 2 7.68 -3.97 -2.46
CA ASN A 2 6.84 -2.91 -3.01
C ASN A 2 6.13 -2.23 -1.85
N THR A 3 6.23 -0.90 -1.78
CA THR A 3 5.56 -0.09 -0.77
C THR A 3 4.68 0.95 -1.45
N PHE A 4 3.47 1.16 -0.95
CA PHE A 4 2.53 2.14 -1.46
C PHE A 4 1.69 2.70 -0.31
N SER A 5 1.08 3.87 -0.50
CA SER A 5 0.24 4.50 0.52
C SER A 5 -1.22 4.59 0.07
N GLU A 6 -2.11 4.89 1.01
CA GLU A 6 -3.51 5.23 0.70
C GLU A 6 -3.65 6.61 0.04
N ARG A 7 -2.54 7.33 -0.18
CA ARG A 7 -2.51 8.59 -0.91
C ARG A 7 -2.28 8.35 -2.40
N TRP A 8 -3.34 7.97 -3.10
CA TRP A 8 -3.35 7.78 -4.54
C TRP A 8 -4.36 8.73 -5.21
N PHE A 9 -4.24 8.87 -6.54
CA PHE A 9 -5.13 9.71 -7.33
C PHE A 9 -5.67 8.86 -8.49
N SER A 10 -6.99 8.94 -8.72
CA SER A 10 -7.70 8.21 -9.78
C SER A 10 -6.98 8.16 -11.13
N PRO A 11 -6.49 9.27 -11.72
CA PRO A 11 -5.81 9.23 -13.02
C PRO A 11 -4.43 8.56 -13.01
N LYS A 12 -3.91 8.17 -11.85
CA LYS A 12 -2.58 7.56 -11.67
C LYS A 12 -2.63 6.09 -11.25
N VAL A 13 -3.82 5.50 -11.21
CA VAL A 13 -4.01 4.09 -10.85
C VAL A 13 -4.77 3.36 -11.95
N ILE A 14 -4.69 2.03 -11.95
CA ILE A 14 -5.51 1.18 -12.83
C ILE A 14 -6.96 1.17 -12.33
N THR A 15 -7.93 0.95 -13.22
CA THR A 15 -9.36 0.92 -12.88
C THR A 15 -9.68 0.00 -11.69
N LEU A 16 -9.13 -1.22 -11.71
CA LEU A 16 -9.32 -2.18 -10.62
C LEU A 16 -8.89 -1.63 -9.25
N TRP A 17 -7.90 -0.74 -9.18
CA TRP A 17 -7.43 -0.18 -7.91
C TRP A 17 -8.50 0.63 -7.18
N GLU A 18 -9.36 1.32 -7.94
CA GLU A 18 -10.46 2.13 -7.40
C GLU A 18 -11.60 1.26 -6.85
N GLU A 19 -11.75 0.06 -7.39
CA GLU A 19 -12.78 -0.92 -7.00
C GLU A 19 -12.38 -1.72 -5.75
N LEU A 20 -11.09 -1.74 -5.41
CA LEU A 20 -10.55 -2.52 -4.29
C LEU A 20 -10.46 -1.71 -3.00
N HIS A 21 -10.82 -2.34 -1.88
CA HIS A 21 -10.51 -1.83 -0.55
C HIS A 21 -8.99 -1.84 -0.29
N SER A 22 -8.52 -0.99 0.63
CA SER A 22 -7.09 -0.92 1.00
C SER A 22 -6.48 -2.28 1.34
N PHE A 23 -7.26 -3.16 1.99
CA PHE A 23 -6.83 -4.52 2.32
C PHE A 23 -6.61 -5.38 1.06
N GLU A 24 -7.52 -5.30 0.09
CA GLU A 24 -7.50 -6.14 -1.11
C GLU A 24 -6.39 -5.73 -2.08
N ARG A 25 -6.00 -4.44 -2.09
CA ARG A 25 -4.88 -3.94 -2.90
C ARG A 25 -3.55 -4.60 -2.57
N MET A 26 -3.28 -4.87 -1.29
CA MET A 26 -2.11 -5.66 -0.90
C MET A 26 -2.19 -7.08 -1.47
N GLY A 27 -3.38 -7.70 -1.43
CA GLY A 27 -3.64 -9.01 -2.02
C GLY A 27 -3.36 -9.03 -3.53
N LEU A 28 -3.80 -8.01 -4.27
CA LEU A 28 -3.50 -7.86 -5.70
C LEU A 28 -2.00 -7.84 -5.97
N VAL A 29 -1.24 -7.01 -5.23
CA VAL A 29 0.22 -6.90 -5.40
C VAL A 29 0.93 -8.20 -5.00
N LEU A 30 0.50 -8.84 -3.91
CA LEU A 30 1.03 -10.12 -3.44
C LEU A 30 0.82 -11.21 -4.50
N GLU A 31 -0.36 -11.25 -5.12
CA GLU A 31 -0.69 -12.22 -6.17
C GLU A 31 0.16 -11.98 -7.43
N CYS A 32 0.38 -10.73 -7.82
CA CYS A 32 1.33 -10.40 -8.89
C CYS A 32 2.73 -10.94 -8.59
N MET A 33 3.24 -10.77 -7.36
CA MET A 33 4.54 -11.34 -6.96
C MET A 33 4.53 -12.87 -6.99
N ARG A 34 3.47 -13.51 -6.47
CA ARG A 34 3.32 -14.97 -6.45
C ARG A 34 3.33 -15.56 -7.85
N LYS A 35 2.61 -14.95 -8.80
CA LYS A 35 2.52 -15.39 -10.20
C LYS A 35 3.86 -15.39 -10.94
N THR A 36 4.83 -14.56 -10.53
CA THR A 36 6.17 -14.60 -11.13
C THR A 36 6.92 -15.91 -10.84
N GLY A 37 6.57 -16.61 -9.75
CA GLY A 37 7.29 -17.78 -9.27
C GLY A 37 8.73 -17.49 -8.79
N ARG A 38 9.18 -16.21 -8.77
CA ARG A 38 10.55 -15.78 -8.43
C ARG A 38 10.77 -15.46 -6.95
N PHE A 39 9.69 -15.40 -6.18
CA PHE A 39 9.73 -15.04 -4.76
C PHE A 39 9.21 -16.20 -3.90
N LEU A 40 9.77 -16.32 -2.70
CA LEU A 40 9.39 -17.20 -1.60
C LEU A 40 9.05 -16.35 -0.37
N ASP A 41 8.48 -16.97 0.66
CA ASP A 41 8.16 -16.33 1.94
C ASP A 41 7.45 -14.98 1.72
N LEU A 42 6.27 -15.02 1.09
CA LEU A 42 5.52 -13.81 0.74
C LEU A 42 4.84 -13.23 1.99
N HIS A 43 4.96 -11.91 2.16
CA HIS A 43 4.47 -11.17 3.32
C HIS A 43 3.75 -9.88 2.92
N THR A 44 2.83 -9.43 3.79
CA THR A 44 2.19 -8.13 3.73
C THR A 44 2.23 -7.47 5.10
N GLU A 45 2.29 -6.13 5.11
CA GLU A 45 2.21 -5.33 6.33
C GLU A 45 1.45 -4.03 6.08
N SER A 46 0.73 -3.57 7.11
CA SER A 46 0.01 -2.30 7.11
C SER A 46 0.47 -1.47 8.30
N ILE A 47 0.98 -0.28 8.02
CA ILE A 47 1.30 0.74 9.02
C ILE A 47 0.18 1.79 8.97
N ARG A 48 -0.48 2.01 10.11
CA ARG A 48 -1.69 2.85 10.24
C ARG A 48 -1.66 3.56 11.58
N GLY A 49 -2.33 4.72 11.65
CA GLY A 49 -2.53 5.46 12.91
C GLY A 49 -1.34 6.30 13.36
N ASP A 50 -0.30 6.43 12.53
CA ASP A 50 0.78 7.36 12.80
C ASP A 50 0.26 8.80 12.74
N ILE A 51 0.67 9.61 13.71
CA ILE A 51 0.30 11.02 13.77
C ILE A 51 0.89 11.74 12.54
N ARG A 52 0.06 12.56 11.89
CA ARG A 52 0.49 13.41 10.79
C ARG A 52 1.44 14.49 11.33
N PRO A 53 2.63 14.68 10.74
CA PRO A 53 3.53 15.76 11.13
C PRO A 53 2.82 17.11 11.12
N SER A 54 3.11 17.96 12.11
CA SER A 54 2.43 19.24 12.28
C SER A 54 2.67 20.24 11.13
N ASP A 55 3.76 20.06 10.40
CA ASP A 55 4.16 20.86 9.23
C ASP A 55 3.65 20.27 7.90
N ASP A 56 2.95 19.13 7.91
CA ASP A 56 2.32 18.57 6.71
C ASP A 56 1.18 19.48 6.23
N LYS A 57 1.11 19.69 4.91
CA LYS A 57 0.08 20.52 4.25
C LYS A 57 -1.37 20.16 4.65
N TYR A 58 -1.62 18.92 5.03
CA TYR A 58 -2.95 18.41 5.37
C TYR A 58 -3.14 18.17 6.89
N ALA A 59 -2.20 18.60 7.73
CA ALA A 59 -2.29 18.47 9.20
C ALA A 59 -3.60 19.05 9.77
N GLY A 60 -4.12 20.13 9.18
CA GLY A 60 -5.41 20.73 9.58
C GLY A 60 -6.66 20.01 9.09
N VAL A 61 -6.52 18.98 8.23
CA VAL A 61 -7.65 18.23 7.65
C VAL A 61 -7.79 16.85 8.29
N LYS A 62 -6.66 16.18 8.56
CA LYS A 62 -6.63 14.82 9.12
C LYS A 62 -5.44 14.69 10.06
N ALA A 63 -5.72 14.32 11.31
CA ALA A 63 -4.70 14.15 12.34
C ALA A 63 -3.77 12.96 12.08
N ASP A 64 -4.26 11.92 11.40
CA ASP A 64 -3.47 10.73 11.08
C ASP A 64 -2.85 10.82 9.68
N SER A 65 -1.65 10.27 9.56
CA SER A 65 -0.97 10.03 8.29
C SER A 65 -1.76 9.03 7.43
N ASP A 66 -1.55 9.12 6.11
CA ASP A 66 -2.15 8.13 5.21
C ASP A 66 -1.45 6.78 5.40
N PRO A 67 -2.21 5.67 5.58
CA PRO A 67 -1.63 4.35 5.74
C PRO A 67 -0.58 3.99 4.71
N ILE A 68 0.46 3.27 5.14
CA ILE A 68 1.49 2.70 4.28
C ILE A 68 1.34 1.18 4.28
N PHE A 69 1.48 0.61 3.10
CA PHE A 69 1.38 -0.82 2.86
C PHE A 69 2.69 -1.33 2.27
N ALA A 70 3.18 -2.45 2.79
CA ALA A 70 4.36 -3.12 2.29
C ALA A 70 4.01 -4.54 1.84
N VAL A 71 4.55 -4.94 0.69
CA VAL A 71 4.41 -6.29 0.13
C VAL A 71 5.79 -6.77 -0.31
N TRP A 72 6.24 -7.91 0.21
CA TRP A 72 7.57 -8.42 -0.09
C TRP A 72 7.66 -9.94 -0.04
N GLY A 73 8.81 -10.45 -0.45
CA GLY A 73 9.21 -11.84 -0.32
C GLY A 73 10.71 -11.98 -0.56
N LYS A 74 11.25 -13.14 -0.21
CA LYS A 74 12.65 -13.48 -0.49
C LYS A 74 12.80 -13.89 -1.94
N ARG A 75 13.82 -13.37 -2.62
CA ARG A 75 14.13 -13.82 -3.99
C ARG A 75 14.65 -15.26 -3.94
N LYS A 76 14.15 -16.10 -4.85
CA LYS A 76 14.71 -17.44 -5.11
C LYS A 76 16.14 -17.36 -5.62
#